data_AF-A0A1I3VAT2-F1
#
_entry.id   AF-A0A1I3VAT2-F1
#
_cell.length_a   1.000
_cell.length_b   1.000
_cell.length_c   1.000
_cell.angle_alpha   90.00
_cell.angle_beta   90.00
_cell.angle_gamma   90.00
#
_symmetry.space_group_name_H-M   'P 1'
#
loop_
_entity.id
_entity.type
_entity.pdbx_description
1 polymer ?
#
loop_
_entity_poly.entity_id
_entity_poly.type
_entity_poly.pdbx_seq_one_letter_code
_entity_poly.pdbx_strand_id
1 'polypeptide(L)'
;MQVVDCPVLSLIGTSTRTKNADEVDAATAKIMPLWQHFSQNIYPEQLAGNVVYGVYSNDESDASGQFDVIAAVEAKEQEGDNIQESAIV
;
A
#
# COMPACT_ATOMS: atom_id res chain seq x y z
N MET A 1 23.77 -2.12 -13.84
CA MET A 1 22.49 -1.39 -13.80
C MET A 1 21.73 -1.75 -15.07
N GLN A 2 20.51 -2.27 -14.92
CA GLN A 2 19.67 -2.67 -16.06
C GLN A 2 18.40 -1.83 -16.02
N VAL A 3 18.08 -1.17 -17.13
CA VAL A 3 16.80 -0.48 -17.31
C VAL A 3 15.80 -1.50 -17.86
N VAL A 4 14.63 -1.57 -17.25
CA VAL A 4 13.54 -2.47 -17.64
C VAL A 4 12.24 -1.68 -17.70
N ASP A 5 11.37 -2.04 -18.63
CA ASP A 5 10.00 -1.50 -18.64
C ASP A 5 9.23 -2.08 -17.45
N CYS A 6 8.55 -1.20 -16.70
CA CYS A 6 7.74 -1.58 -15.56
C CYS A 6 6.28 -1.18 -15.83
N PRO A 7 5.33 -2.12 -15.81
CA PRO A 7 3.92 -1.80 -15.98
C PRO A 7 3.40 -0.97 -14.79
N VAL A 8 2.36 -0.18 -15.04
CA VAL A 8 1.65 0.54 -13.98
C VAL A 8 0.83 -0.46 -13.17
N LEU A 9 0.91 -0.35 -11.84
CA LEU A 9 0.18 -1.20 -10.90
C LEU A 9 -0.72 -0.35 -10.01
N SER A 10 -1.97 -0.78 -9.86
CA SER A 10 -2.90 -0.22 -8.87
C SER A 10 -2.79 -1.03 -7.58
N LEU A 11 -2.56 -0.36 -6.45
CA LEU A 11 -2.34 -1.02 -5.17
C LEU A 11 -3.40 -0.60 -4.14
N ILE A 12 -3.81 -1.52 -3.28
CA ILE A 12 -4.71 -1.28 -2.15
C ILE A 12 -4.10 -1.79 -0.85
N GLY A 13 -4.12 -0.95 0.18
CA GLY A 13 -3.50 -1.25 1.47
C GLY A 13 -3.56 -0.09 2.45
N THR A 14 -2.63 -0.08 3.40
CA THR A 14 -2.53 0.94 4.46
C THR A 14 -1.26 1.77 4.31
N SER A 15 -1.32 3.04 4.70
CA SER A 15 -0.25 4.03 4.53
C SER A 15 0.13 4.68 5.86
N THR A 16 1.41 5.06 6.00
CA THR A 16 1.88 5.96 7.04
C THR A 16 2.85 6.98 6.47
N ARG A 17 2.92 8.17 7.08
CA ARG A 17 3.90 9.20 6.75
C ARG A 17 4.99 9.26 7.81
N THR A 18 6.24 9.15 7.37
CA THR A 18 7.42 9.10 8.24
C THR A 18 8.62 9.81 7.62
N LYS A 19 9.74 9.84 8.33
CA LYS A 19 11.02 10.35 7.83
C LYS A 19 12.15 9.46 8.34
N ASN A 20 13.29 9.49 7.66
CA ASN A 20 14.43 8.63 7.99
C ASN A 20 14.87 8.74 9.46
N ALA A 21 14.85 9.95 10.03
CA ALA A 21 15.23 10.18 11.43
C ALA A 21 14.31 9.45 12.43
N ASP A 22 13.01 9.33 12.12
CA ASP A 22 12.05 8.66 13.01
C ASP A 22 12.22 7.13 12.94
N GLU A 23 12.71 6.58 11.82
CA GLU A 23 12.88 5.13 11.62
C GLU A 23 14.17 4.55 12.22
N VAL A 24 15.10 5.41 12.66
CA VAL A 24 16.36 4.98 13.31
C VAL A 24 16.12 4.52 14.75
N ASP A 25 15.18 5.16 15.46
CA ASP A 25 14.81 4.79 16.83
C ASP A 25 13.54 3.94 16.80
N ALA A 26 13.61 2.74 17.38
CA ALA A 26 12.49 1.82 17.48
C ALA A 26 11.27 2.41 18.21
N ALA A 27 11.47 3.40 19.09
CA ALA A 27 10.37 4.08 19.80
C ALA A 27 9.57 5.03 18.90
N THR A 28 10.18 5.54 17.82
CA THR A 28 9.55 6.50 16.89
C THR A 28 9.26 5.89 15.52
N ALA A 29 9.84 4.73 15.21
CA ALA A 29 9.71 4.05 13.94
C ALA A 29 8.25 3.70 13.63
N LYS A 30 7.81 4.01 12.41
CA LYS A 30 6.43 3.79 11.95
C LYS A 30 6.32 2.66 10.92
N ILE A 31 7.42 2.31 10.25
CA ILE A 31 7.41 1.28 9.20
C ILE A 31 7.12 -0.11 9.81
N MET A 32 7.77 -0.47 10.91
CA MET A 32 7.52 -1.78 11.55
C MET A 32 6.07 -1.90 12.07
N PRO A 33 5.52 -0.92 12.82
CA PRO A 33 4.11 -0.93 13.20
C PRO A 33 3.14 -1.01 12.02
N LEU A 34 3.43 -0.31 10.90
CA LEU A 34 2.65 -0.40 9.67
C LEU A 34 2.58 -1.84 9.16
N TRP A 35 3.74 -2.50 9.03
CA TRP A 35 3.83 -3.88 8.57
C TRP A 35 3.13 -4.85 9.51
N GLN A 36 3.31 -4.67 10.82
CA GLN A 36 2.64 -5.50 11.82
C GLN A 36 1.11 -5.37 11.68
N HIS A 37 0.60 -4.15 11.63
CA HIS A 37 -0.84 -3.90 11.48
C HIS A 37 -1.38 -4.52 10.18
N PHE A 38 -0.69 -4.29 9.05
CA PHE A 38 -1.08 -4.87 7.76
C PHE A 38 -1.13 -6.41 7.81
N SER A 39 -0.06 -7.05 8.30
CA SER A 39 0.05 -8.51 8.34
C SER A 39 -0.94 -9.19 9.28
N GLN A 40 -1.35 -8.52 10.36
CA GLN A 40 -2.23 -9.10 11.38
C GLN A 40 -3.71 -8.84 11.10
N ASN A 41 -4.05 -7.68 10.54
CA ASN A 41 -5.44 -7.22 10.49
C ASN A 41 -5.98 -7.10 9.06
N ILE A 42 -5.13 -6.82 8.07
CA ILE A 42 -5.59 -6.54 6.70
C ILE A 42 -5.31 -7.73 5.78
N TYR A 43 -4.08 -8.23 5.79
CA TYR A 43 -3.66 -9.29 4.87
C TYR A 43 -4.45 -10.59 5.05
N PRO A 44 -4.62 -11.15 6.27
CA PRO A 44 -5.28 -12.45 6.43
C PRO A 44 -6.78 -12.40 6.07
N GLU A 45 -7.45 -11.29 6.36
CA GLU A 45 -8.90 -11.18 6.20
C GLU A 45 -9.32 -10.82 4.77
N GLN A 46 -8.53 -9.99 4.08
CA GLN A 46 -8.98 -9.34 2.84
C GLN A 46 -8.09 -9.68 1.64
N LEU A 47 -6.80 -10.00 1.85
CA LEU A 47 -5.79 -9.97 0.79
C LEU A 47 -4.88 -11.21 0.78
N ALA A 48 -5.22 -12.27 1.51
CA ALA A 48 -4.37 -13.44 1.68
C ALA A 48 -4.04 -14.12 0.34
N GLY A 49 -2.78 -14.52 0.17
CA GLY A 49 -2.28 -15.19 -1.03
C GLY A 49 -1.86 -14.27 -2.17
N ASN A 50 -2.09 -12.96 -2.06
CA ASN A 50 -1.58 -11.98 -3.03
C ASN A 50 -0.13 -11.60 -2.73
N VAL A 51 0.59 -11.11 -3.76
CA VAL A 51 1.91 -10.50 -3.62
C VAL A 51 1.78 -9.20 -2.84
N VAL A 52 2.69 -8.99 -1.90
CA VAL A 52 2.71 -7.81 -1.02
C VAL A 52 3.82 -6.86 -1.47
N TYR A 53 3.49 -5.57 -1.54
CA TYR A 53 4.36 -4.48 -1.95
C TYR A 53 4.54 -3.48 -0.82
N GLY A 54 5.78 -3.00 -0.65
CA GLY A 54 6.13 -1.84 0.16
C GLY A 54 6.51 -0.67 -0.74
N VAL A 55 5.65 0.34 -0.86
CA VAL A 55 5.86 1.47 -1.77
C VAL A 55 6.23 2.72 -0.99
N TYR A 56 7.32 3.36 -1.40
CA TYR A 56 7.79 4.64 -0.86
C TYR A 56 7.47 5.73 -1.88
N SER A 57 6.80 6.80 -1.46
CA SER A 57 6.37 7.89 -2.35
C SER A 57 6.24 9.22 -1.63
N ASN A 58 5.92 10.27 -2.40
CA ASN A 58 5.61 11.62 -1.88
C ASN A 58 6.69 12.19 -0.95
N ASP A 59 7.96 12.01 -1.34
CA ASP A 59 9.11 12.63 -0.69
C ASP A 59 8.94 14.16 -0.69
N GLU A 60 8.89 14.75 0.50
CA GLU A 60 8.75 16.20 0.70
C GLU A 60 10.03 16.95 0.29
N SER A 61 11.18 16.31 0.49
CA SER A 61 12.50 16.82 0.14
C SER A 61 13.45 15.65 -0.13
N ASP A 62 14.75 15.89 -0.10
CA ASP A 62 15.80 14.87 -0.16
C ASP A 62 15.73 13.85 1.01
N ALA A 63 16.86 13.20 1.32
CA ALA A 63 16.97 12.18 2.36
C ALA A 63 16.56 12.62 3.79
N SER A 64 16.28 13.91 4.03
CA SER A 64 15.81 14.44 5.31
C SER A 64 14.29 14.63 5.39
N GLY A 65 13.59 14.54 4.26
CA GLY A 65 12.17 14.84 4.13
C GLY A 65 11.26 13.75 4.67
N GLN A 66 9.98 14.09 4.78
CA GLN A 66 8.94 13.09 5.03
C GLN A 66 8.57 12.38 3.73
N PHE A 67 8.24 11.10 3.85
CA PHE A 67 7.77 10.26 2.77
C PHE A 67 6.61 9.38 3.27
N ASP A 68 5.79 8.95 2.32
CA ASP A 68 4.72 7.99 2.56
C ASP A 68 5.26 6.57 2.33
N VAL A 69 4.86 5.65 3.20
CA VAL A 69 5.09 4.21 3.03
C VAL A 69 3.76 3.48 3.03
N ILE A 70 3.52 2.71 1.97
CA ILE A 70 2.32 1.90 1.82
C ILE A 70 2.69 0.41 1.89
N ALA A 71 2.00 -0.34 2.75
CA ALA A 71 1.97 -1.80 2.71
C ALA A 71 0.66 -2.23 2.03
N ALA A 72 0.77 -2.85 0.86
CA ALA A 72 -0.37 -3.10 -0.03
C ALA A 72 -0.22 -4.39 -0.85
N VAL A 73 -1.32 -4.79 -1.50
CA VAL A 73 -1.31 -5.78 -2.58
C VAL A 73 -1.89 -5.14 -3.85
N GLU A 74 -1.78 -5.84 -4.98
CA GLU A 74 -2.42 -5.43 -6.22
C GLU A 74 -3.94 -5.39 -6.09
N ALA A 75 -4.54 -4.26 -6.46
CA ALA A 75 -5.99 -4.10 -6.47
C ALA A 75 -6.58 -4.98 -7.56
N LYS A 76 -7.55 -5.83 -7.20
CA LYS A 76 -8.34 -6.56 -8.20
C LYS A 76 -9.30 -5.58 -8.85
N GLU A 77 -9.29 -5.49 -10.18
CA GLU A 77 -10.37 -4.81 -10.90
C GLU A 77 -11.68 -5.50 -10.54
N GLN A 78 -12.64 -4.73 -10.00
CA GLN A 78 -14.01 -5.23 -9.93
C GLN A 78 -14.58 -5.17 -11.35
N GLU A 79 -14.77 -6.32 -11.98
CA GLU A 79 -15.65 -6.42 -13.15
C GLU A 79 -17.02 -5.86 -12.75
N GLY A 80 -17.48 -4.88 -13.53
CA GLY A 80 -18.61 -4.01 -13.18
C GLY A 80 -19.85 -4.77 -12.72
N ASP A 81 -20.43 -4.29 -11.63
CA ASP A 81 -21.73 -4.69 -11.13
C ASP A 81 -22.76 -4.50 -12.26
N ASN A 82 -23.22 -5.61 -12.86
CA ASN A 82 -24.19 -5.62 -13.94
C ASN A 82 -25.54 -5.23 -13.33
N ILE A 83 -25.86 -3.93 -13.37
CA ILE A 83 -27.16 -3.39 -12.96
C ILE A 83 -28.22 -3.99 -13.90
N GLN A 84 -28.86 -5.08 -13.49
CA GLN A 84 -30.06 -5.54 -14.18
C GLN A 84 -31.18 -4.54 -13.87
N GLU A 85 -31.56 -3.76 -14.89
CA GLU A 85 -32.80 -2.98 -14.91
C GLU A 85 -33.98 -3.91 -14.61
N SER A 86 -34.48 -3.89 -13.38
CA SER A 86 -35.82 -4.38 -13.11
C SER A 86 -36.81 -3.32 -13.58
N ALA A 87 -37.27 -3.46 -14.82
CA ALA A 87 -38.45 -2.76 -15.31
C ALA A 87 -39.62 -3.04 -14.35
N ILE A 88 -40.11 -1.99 -13.71
CA ILE A 88 -41.37 -2.03 -12.95
C ILE A 88 -42.48 -2.11 -13.99
N VAL A 89 -43.24 -3.21 -13.94
CA VAL A 89 -44.49 -3.43 -14.67
C VAL A 89 -45.61 -2.61 -14.02
#